data_AF-A0A1N7R3B6-F1
#
_entry.id   AF-A0A1N7R3B6-F1
#
_cell.length_a   1.000
_cell.length_b   1.000
_cell.length_c   1.000
_cell.angle_alpha   90.00
_cell.angle_beta   90.00
_cell.angle_gamma   90.00
#
_symmetry.space_group_name_H-M   'P 1'
#
loop_
_entity.id
_entity.type
_entity.pdbx_description
1 polymer ?
#
loop_
_entity_poly.entity_id
_entity_poly.type
_entity_poly.pdbx_seq_one_letter_code
_entity_poly.pdbx_strand_id
1 'polypeptide(L)'
;MASLWLACMAAMAAGLLVDTWRTPAALLASECGAPGTLAQLAWRHAALMPASSAAMALAALLPWPGSQARLGERALCAVLMAIGMVLGARLGVQTALNVDASPFAGMVLGMVAGMTAALMPVGALSAWRR
;
A
#
# COMPACT_ATOMS: atom_id res chain seq x y z
N MET A 1 -0.26 -14.46 8.32
CA MET A 1 0.41 -13.30 7.70
C MET A 1 0.32 -13.35 6.18
N ALA A 2 0.69 -14.45 5.52
CA ALA A 2 0.55 -14.60 4.07
C ALA A 2 -0.91 -14.39 3.57
N SER A 3 -1.90 -14.93 4.26
CA SER A 3 -3.33 -14.72 3.94
C SER A 3 -3.76 -13.26 4.03
N LEU A 4 -3.30 -12.52 5.05
CA LEU A 4 -3.56 -11.09 5.20
C LEU A 4 -2.90 -10.28 4.08
N TRP A 5 -1.65 -10.62 3.72
CA TRP A 5 -0.95 -9.95 2.62
C TRP A 5 -1.65 -10.16 1.28
N LEU A 6 -2.08 -11.39 0.98
CA LEU A 6 -2.85 -11.70 -0.22
C LEU A 6 -4.20 -10.95 -0.26
N ALA A 7 -4.90 -10.89 0.88
CA ALA A 7 -6.14 -10.14 0.99
C ALA A 7 -5.93 -8.64 0.74
N CYS A 8 -4.88 -8.05 1.34
CA CYS A 8 -4.54 -6.65 1.12
C CYS A 8 -4.12 -6.37 -0.33
N MET A 9 -3.36 -7.28 -0.96
CA MET A 9 -2.99 -7.18 -2.38
C MET A 9 -4.22 -7.23 -3.29
N ALA A 10 -5.14 -8.17 -3.05
CA ALA A 10 -6.37 -8.27 -3.81
C ALA A 10 -7.27 -7.03 -3.63
N ALA A 11 -7.41 -6.55 -2.40
CA ALA A 11 -8.17 -5.35 -2.08
C ALA A 11 -7.57 -4.09 -2.72
N MET A 12 -6.24 -3.96 -2.69
CA MET A 12 -5.52 -2.90 -3.36
C MET A 12 -5.72 -2.97 -4.87
N ALA A 13 -5.51 -4.12 -5.51
CA ALA A 13 -5.69 -4.27 -6.95
C ALA A 13 -7.12 -3.96 -7.40
N ALA A 14 -8.13 -4.45 -6.66
CA ALA A 14 -9.53 -4.16 -6.92
C ALA A 14 -9.86 -2.68 -6.73
N GLY A 15 -9.38 -2.07 -5.66
CA GLY A 15 -9.57 -0.64 -5.41
C GLY A 15 -8.89 0.23 -6.45
N LEU A 16 -7.66 -0.12 -6.87
CA LEU A 16 -6.89 0.63 -7.85
C LEU A 16 -7.54 0.54 -9.22
N LEU A 17 -8.11 -0.63 -9.54
CA LEU A 17 -8.95 -0.79 -10.72
C LEU A 17 -10.15 0.17 -10.64
N VAL A 18 -10.91 0.18 -9.55
CA VAL A 18 -12.06 1.10 -9.41
C VAL A 18 -11.65 2.57 -9.46
N ASP A 19 -10.53 2.93 -8.83
CA ASP A 19 -10.02 4.29 -8.82
C ASP A 19 -9.58 4.71 -10.23
N THR A 20 -8.86 3.86 -10.96
CA THR A 20 -8.41 4.15 -12.35
C THR A 20 -9.56 4.30 -13.35
N TRP A 21 -10.77 3.82 -13.04
CA TRP A 21 -11.97 4.09 -13.86
C TRP A 21 -12.48 5.52 -13.69
N ARG A 22 -12.15 6.18 -12.57
CA ARG A 22 -12.57 7.56 -12.26
C ARG A 22 -11.42 8.57 -12.40
N THR A 23 -10.19 8.16 -12.09
CA THR A 23 -9.00 9.01 -12.13
C THR A 23 -7.99 8.47 -13.13
N PRO A 24 -7.54 9.29 -14.11
CA PRO A 24 -6.58 8.82 -15.10
C PRO A 24 -5.24 8.44 -14.44
N ALA A 25 -4.70 7.30 -14.85
CA ALA A 25 -3.47 6.69 -14.32
C ALA A 25 -2.25 7.64 -14.28
N ALA A 26 -2.14 8.55 -15.25
CA ALA A 26 -1.08 9.54 -15.30
C ALA A 26 -1.17 10.56 -14.15
N LEU A 27 -2.38 10.96 -13.79
CA LEU A 27 -2.67 11.95 -12.73
C LEU A 27 -2.45 11.34 -11.34
N LEU A 28 -2.78 10.05 -11.19
CA LEU A 28 -2.40 9.25 -10.03
C LEU A 28 -0.88 9.20 -9.86
N ALA A 29 -0.14 8.91 -10.94
CA ALA A 29 1.32 8.84 -10.93
C ALA A 29 1.99 10.17 -10.58
N SER A 30 1.52 11.28 -11.14
CA SER A 30 2.08 12.60 -10.83
C SER A 30 1.86 13.00 -9.36
N GLU A 31 0.67 12.74 -8.81
CA GLU A 31 0.34 13.12 -7.44
C GLU A 31 0.99 12.20 -6.39
N CYS A 32 1.17 10.91 -6.70
CA CYS A 32 1.90 9.98 -5.83
C CYS A 32 3.41 10.21 -5.89
N GLY A 33 3.94 10.71 -7.01
CA GLY A 33 5.36 11.05 -7.18
C GLY A 33 5.76 12.40 -6.60
N ALA A 34 4.79 13.27 -6.27
CA ALA A 34 5.03 14.62 -5.79
C ALA A 34 5.72 14.64 -4.41
N PRO A 35 6.62 15.60 -4.15
CA PRO A 35 7.24 15.75 -2.84
C PRO A 35 6.22 16.21 -1.79
N GLY A 36 6.40 15.74 -0.54
CA GLY A 36 5.54 16.13 0.58
C GLY A 36 5.86 15.35 1.85
N THR A 37 5.24 15.76 2.96
CA THR A 37 5.28 15.01 4.22
C THR A 37 4.50 13.70 4.10
N LEU A 38 4.78 12.71 4.96
CA LEU A 38 4.02 11.45 4.98
C LEU A 38 2.52 11.68 5.16
N ALA A 39 2.13 12.64 5.99
CA ALA A 39 0.72 13.01 6.19
C ALA A 39 0.09 13.57 4.90
N GLN A 40 0.79 14.45 4.18
CA GLN A 40 0.31 14.95 2.88
C GLN A 40 0.22 13.85 1.82
N LEU A 41 1.20 12.96 1.76
CA LEU A 41 1.20 11.84 0.83
C LEU A 41 0.06 10.86 1.13
N ALA A 42 -0.17 10.57 2.41
CA ALA A 42 -1.30 9.75 2.86
C ALA A 42 -2.65 10.40 2.52
N TRP A 43 -2.79 11.71 2.74
CA TRP A 43 -4.00 12.44 2.34
C TRP A 43 -4.19 12.40 0.82
N ARG A 44 -3.15 12.68 0.03
CA ARG A 44 -3.23 12.60 -1.44
C ARG A 44 -3.65 11.20 -1.92
N HIS A 45 -3.07 10.14 -1.35
CA HIS A 45 -3.49 8.76 -1.63
C HIS A 45 -4.96 8.52 -1.24
N ALA A 46 -5.39 8.97 -0.06
CA ALA A 46 -6.77 8.79 0.39
C ALA A 46 -7.79 9.54 -0.48
N ALA A 47 -7.43 10.74 -0.94
CA ALA A 47 -8.30 11.59 -1.77
C ALA A 47 -8.38 11.10 -3.22
N LEU A 48 -7.26 10.64 -3.79
CA LEU A 48 -7.16 10.23 -5.19
C LEU A 48 -7.46 8.75 -5.43
N MET A 49 -7.26 7.92 -4.39
CA MET A 49 -7.54 6.49 -4.39
C MET A 49 -8.46 6.10 -3.21
N PRO A 50 -9.67 6.68 -3.12
CA PRO A 50 -10.57 6.42 -2.01
C PRO A 50 -11.06 4.97 -1.99
N ALA A 51 -11.26 4.33 -3.15
CA ALA A 51 -11.71 2.94 -3.20
C ALA A 51 -10.60 1.99 -2.72
N SER A 52 -9.36 2.18 -3.18
CA SER A 52 -8.18 1.43 -2.69
C SER A 52 -7.96 1.61 -1.20
N SER A 53 -8.08 2.84 -0.72
CA SER A 53 -7.88 3.17 0.70
C SER A 53 -8.95 2.52 1.57
N ALA A 54 -10.22 2.59 1.16
CA ALA A 54 -11.32 1.95 1.88
C ALA A 54 -11.23 0.42 1.83
N ALA A 55 -10.92 -0.16 0.68
CA ALA A 55 -10.79 -1.61 0.50
C ALA A 55 -9.65 -2.17 1.36
N MET A 56 -8.52 -1.48 1.45
CA MET A 56 -7.43 -1.87 2.35
C MET A 56 -7.77 -1.71 3.81
N ALA A 57 -8.38 -0.60 4.21
CA ALA A 57 -8.80 -0.39 5.60
C ALA A 57 -9.75 -1.51 6.03
N LEU A 58 -10.70 -1.87 5.17
CA LEU A 58 -11.60 -3.01 5.38
C LEU A 58 -10.83 -4.33 5.42
N ALA A 59 -9.94 -4.59 4.46
CA ALA A 59 -9.16 -5.84 4.41
C ALA A 59 -8.25 -6.00 5.65
N ALA A 60 -7.74 -4.90 6.19
CA ALA A 60 -6.89 -4.88 7.38
C ALA A 60 -7.67 -5.04 8.69
N LEU A 61 -8.87 -4.45 8.77
CA LEU A 61 -9.70 -4.46 9.97
C LEU A 61 -10.62 -5.70 10.04
N LEU A 62 -10.95 -6.31 8.92
CA LEU A 62 -11.81 -7.50 8.91
C LEU A 62 -11.13 -8.68 9.62
N PRO A 63 -11.84 -9.38 10.51
CA PRO A 63 -11.34 -10.60 11.12
C PRO A 63 -11.30 -11.73 10.11
N TRP A 64 -10.17 -11.86 9.42
CA TRP A 64 -9.96 -12.97 8.50
C TRP A 64 -9.91 -14.31 9.25
N PRO A 65 -10.72 -15.31 8.84
CA PRO A 65 -10.70 -16.64 9.45
C PRO A 65 -9.30 -17.23 9.34
N GLY A 66 -8.77 -17.73 10.47
CA GLY A 66 -7.43 -18.34 10.56
C GLY A 66 -6.29 -17.40 11.00
N SER A 67 -6.55 -16.12 11.25
CA SER A 67 -5.53 -15.21 11.82
C SER A 67 -5.69 -15.08 13.35
N GLN A 68 -4.85 -15.77 14.13
CA GLN A 68 -4.81 -15.64 15.60
C GLN A 68 -4.13 -14.34 16.11
N ALA A 69 -3.71 -13.46 15.20
CA ALA A 69 -3.03 -12.21 15.55
C ALA A 69 -3.97 -11.28 16.34
N ARG A 70 -3.46 -10.68 17.42
CA ARG A 70 -4.21 -9.72 18.24
C ARG A 70 -4.55 -8.47 17.41
N LEU A 71 -5.63 -7.78 17.77
CA LEU A 71 -6.07 -6.55 17.08
C LEU A 71 -4.93 -5.52 16.94
N GLY A 72 -4.10 -5.38 17.99
CA GLY A 72 -2.94 -4.48 17.97
C GLY A 72 -1.85 -4.87 16.96
N GLU A 73 -1.58 -6.16 16.77
CA GLU A 73 -0.61 -6.63 15.75
C GLU A 73 -1.15 -6.42 14.34
N ARG A 74 -2.46 -6.61 14.14
CA ARG A 74 -3.12 -6.34 12.86
C ARG A 74 -3.10 -4.85 12.52
N ALA A 75 -3.39 -3.99 13.50
CA ALA A 75 -3.31 -2.54 13.33
C ALA A 75 -1.88 -2.09 13.01
N LEU A 76 -0.88 -2.60 13.73
CA LEU A 76 0.53 -2.26 13.47
C LEU A 76 0.98 -2.75 12.08
N CYS A 77 0.60 -3.97 11.69
CA CYS A 77 0.84 -4.51 10.35
C CYS A 77 0.17 -3.64 9.26
N ALA A 78 -1.08 -3.24 9.48
CA ALA A 78 -1.83 -2.39 8.55
C ALA A 78 -1.16 -1.01 8.37
N VAL A 79 -0.72 -0.39 9.47
CA VAL A 79 0.00 0.88 9.43
C VAL A 79 1.32 0.75 8.68
N LEU A 80 2.11 -0.30 8.95
CA LEU A 80 3.35 -0.57 8.24
C LEU A 80 3.13 -0.78 6.73
N MET A 81 2.10 -1.56 6.36
CA MET A 81 1.73 -1.77 4.95
C MET A 81 1.31 -0.47 4.27
N ALA A 82 0.52 0.38 4.95
CA ALA A 82 0.11 1.68 4.41
C ALA A 82 1.32 2.61 4.19
N ILE A 83 2.24 2.67 5.16
CA ILE A 83 3.49 3.43 5.02
C ILE A 83 4.33 2.89 3.86
N GLY A 84 4.49 1.56 3.78
CA GLY A 84 5.21 0.89 2.71
C GLY A 84 4.61 1.18 1.33
N MET A 85 3.28 1.20 1.21
CA MET A 85 2.61 1.57 -0.02
C MET A 85 2.89 3.02 -0.43
N VAL A 86 2.72 3.97 0.48
CA VAL A 86 2.88 5.40 0.17
C VAL A 86 4.32 5.73 -0.21
N LEU A 87 5.29 5.22 0.56
CA LEU A 87 6.71 5.40 0.27
C LEU A 87 7.12 4.64 -1.00
N GLY A 88 6.62 3.41 -1.15
CA GLY A 88 6.85 2.55 -2.30
C GLY A 88 6.34 3.17 -3.60
N ALA A 89 5.11 3.70 -3.61
CA ALA A 89 4.54 4.43 -4.74
C ALA A 89 5.42 5.61 -5.15
N ARG A 90 5.85 6.42 -4.18
CA ARG A 90 6.67 7.61 -4.42
C ARG A 90 8.04 7.22 -4.98
N LEU A 91 8.70 6.24 -4.36
CA LEU A 91 9.98 5.72 -4.86
C LEU A 91 9.85 5.08 -6.23
N GLY A 92 8.78 4.30 -6.47
CA GLY A 92 8.51 3.62 -7.73
C GLY A 92 8.24 4.57 -8.90
N VAL A 93 7.53 5.68 -8.66
CA VAL A 93 7.37 6.73 -9.67
C VAL A 93 8.72 7.40 -9.97
N GLN A 94 9.49 7.74 -8.92
CA GLN A 94 10.79 8.38 -9.08
C GLN A 94 11.79 7.47 -9.81
N THR A 95 11.81 6.17 -9.53
CA THR A 95 12.66 5.22 -10.25
C THR A 95 12.24 5.07 -11.70
N ALA A 96 10.93 4.98 -11.99
CA ALA A 96 10.43 4.91 -13.36
C ALA A 96 10.77 6.15 -14.19
N LEU A 97 10.69 7.35 -13.60
CA LEU A 97 11.09 8.60 -14.26
C LEU A 97 12.60 8.63 -14.56
N ASN A 98 13.44 8.02 -13.72
CA ASN A 98 14.89 7.94 -13.96
C ASN A 98 15.29 6.94 -15.06
N VAL A 99 14.39 6.02 -15.45
CA VAL A 99 14.65 5.01 -16.49
C VAL A 99 13.75 5.18 -17.71
N ASP A 100 13.12 6.35 -17.88
CA ASP A 100 12.17 6.67 -18.97
C ASP A 100 11.06 5.61 -19.17
N ALA A 101 10.67 4.93 -18.08
CA ALA A 101 9.60 3.94 -18.09
C ALA A 101 8.25 4.57 -17.75
N SER A 102 7.18 3.81 -17.97
CA SER A 102 5.82 4.26 -17.62
C SER A 102 5.70 4.54 -16.10
N PRO A 103 5.38 5.77 -15.67
CA PRO A 103 5.33 6.15 -14.25
C PRO A 103 4.32 5.33 -13.44
N PHE A 104 3.22 4.94 -14.09
CA PHE A 104 2.17 4.12 -13.48
C PHE A 104 2.67 2.71 -13.14
N ALA A 105 3.40 2.05 -14.05
CA ALA A 105 3.98 0.74 -13.74
C ALA A 105 5.00 0.84 -12.61
N GLY A 106 5.82 1.90 -12.60
CA GLY A 106 6.73 2.22 -11.50
C GLY A 106 6.03 2.34 -10.16
N MET A 107 4.93 3.10 -10.12
CA MET A 107 4.10 3.25 -8.91
C MET A 107 3.60 1.90 -8.39
N VAL A 108 2.97 1.10 -9.26
CA VAL A 108 2.37 -0.19 -8.86
C VAL A 108 3.44 -1.15 -8.35
N LEU A 109 4.57 -1.26 -9.07
CA LEU A 109 5.71 -2.07 -8.63
C LEU A 109 6.28 -1.59 -7.31
N GLY A 110 6.40 -0.27 -7.14
CA GLY A 110 6.85 0.35 -5.91
C GLY A 110 5.92 0.06 -4.73
N MET A 111 4.61 0.12 -4.92
CA MET A 111 3.62 -0.19 -3.89
C MET A 111 3.70 -1.67 -3.46
N VAL A 112 3.79 -2.59 -4.42
CA VAL A 112 3.96 -4.03 -4.14
C VAL A 112 5.26 -4.27 -3.37
N ALA A 113 6.38 -3.71 -3.85
CA ALA A 113 7.67 -3.81 -3.18
C ALA A 113 7.62 -3.26 -1.75
N GLY A 114 7.03 -2.08 -1.56
CA GLY A 114 6.87 -1.45 -0.25
C GLY A 114 6.03 -2.28 0.72
N MET A 115 4.95 -2.90 0.24
CA MET A 115 4.11 -3.78 1.06
C MET A 115 4.81 -5.08 1.43
N THR A 116 5.68 -5.63 0.57
CA THR A 116 6.50 -6.80 0.92
C THR A 116 7.57 -6.44 1.95
N ALA A 117 8.22 -5.29 1.82
CA ALA A 117 9.21 -4.81 2.78
C ALA A 117 8.60 -4.54 4.17
N ALA A 118 7.35 -4.05 4.21
CA ALA A 118 6.61 -3.81 5.44
C ALA A 118 6.31 -5.09 6.27
N LEU A 119 6.44 -6.28 5.68
CA LEU A 119 6.29 -7.54 6.41
C LEU A 119 7.55 -7.94 7.19
N MET A 120 8.74 -7.45 6.82
CA MET A 120 10.01 -7.81 7.46
C MET A 120 10.06 -7.44 8.96
N PRO A 121 9.67 -6.21 9.40
CA PRO A 121 9.68 -5.84 10.82
C PRO A 121 8.70 -6.68 11.64
N VAL A 122 7.54 -7.02 11.07
CA VAL A 122 6.51 -7.83 11.74
C VAL A 122 6.98 -9.29 11.88
N GLY A 123 7.62 -9.84 10.85
CA GLY A 123 8.27 -11.14 10.91
C GLY A 123 9.34 -11.20 12.00
N ALA A 124 10.23 -10.20 12.05
CA ALA A 124 11.28 -10.09 13.05
C ALA A 124 10.73 -9.96 14.48
N LEU A 125 9.72 -9.10 14.70
CA LEU A 125 9.06 -8.96 16.01
C LEU A 125 8.36 -10.24 16.45
N SER A 126 7.75 -10.97 15.52
CA SER A 126 7.06 -12.24 15.81
C SER A 126 8.01 -13.40 16.10
N ALA A 127 9.23 -13.37 15.53
CA ALA A 127 10.28 -14.35 15.81
C ALA A 127 10.95 -14.06 17.17
N TRP A 128 11.12 -12.79 17.52
CA TRP A 128 11.69 -12.38 18.81
C TRP A 128 10.78 -12.64 20.01
N ARG A 129 9.47 -12.74 19.80
CA ARG A 129 8.46 -13.02 20.84
C ARG A 129 8.20 -14.51 21.10
N ARG A 130 8.75 -15.42 20.29
CA ARG A 130 8.65 -16.88 20.46
C ARG A 130 9.88 -17.40 21.18
#